data_AF-A0A2S6YZ04-F1
#
_entry.id   AF-A0A2S6YZ04-F1
#
_cell.length_a   1.000
_cell.length_b   1.000
_cell.length_c   1.000
_cell.angle_alpha   90.00
_cell.angle_beta   90.00
_cell.angle_gamma   90.00
#
_symmetry.space_group_name_H-M   'P 1'
#
loop_
_entity.id
_entity.type
_entity.pdbx_description
1 polymer ?
#
loop_
_entity_poly.entity_id
_entity_poly.type
_entity_poly.pdbx_seq_one_letter_code
_entity_poly.pdbx_strand_id
1 'polypeptide(L)'
;MGRAVSTISREIERNAGCEIYRATHADERAWSQAKRPKACLLARCGVLRRLVASKLARRWAPQQISGWLVRRYPNNDSMPVSHETIYRSLFVQSRGVLKKQLLAQLRTRRLVRYPTAQGRHGKSRKGARNLMIDALPISQRPAEVDDRAVPGHW
;
A
#
# COMPACT_ATOMS: atom_id res chain seq x y z
N MET A 1 1.43 43.66 -0.13
CA MET A 1 1.73 42.22 0.10
C MET A 1 0.89 41.74 1.28
N GLY A 2 -0.25 41.07 1.06
CA GLY A 2 -1.18 40.67 2.14
C GLY A 2 -0.68 39.51 3.03
N ARG A 3 0.59 39.53 3.45
CA ARG A 3 1.23 38.49 4.29
C ARG A 3 1.82 39.14 5.54
N ALA A 4 1.79 38.41 6.66
CA ALA A 4 2.39 38.87 7.91
C ALA A 4 3.92 39.00 7.79
N VAL A 5 4.48 40.02 8.44
CA VAL A 5 5.94 40.29 8.46
C VAL A 5 6.72 39.09 8.99
N SER A 6 6.19 38.39 10.01
CA SER A 6 6.82 37.19 10.57
C SER A 6 6.92 36.03 9.57
N THR A 7 5.99 35.93 8.61
CA THR A 7 6.05 34.93 7.54
C THR A 7 7.20 35.22 6.59
N ILE A 8 7.37 36.49 6.22
CA ILE A 8 8.43 36.95 5.32
C ILE A 8 9.80 36.78 5.99
N SER A 9 9.95 37.20 7.25
CA SER A 9 11.21 37.03 8.00
C SER A 9 11.64 35.56 8.09
N ARG A 10 10.72 34.67 8.48
CA ARG A 10 11.00 33.22 8.57
C ARG A 10 11.31 32.58 7.23
N GLU A 11 10.72 33.07 6.13
CA GLU A 11 11.03 32.57 4.79
C GLU A 11 12.45 32.94 4.39
N ILE A 12 12.83 34.20 4.59
CA ILE A 12 14.16 34.73 4.29
C ILE A 12 15.22 34.00 5.13
N GLU A 13 15.02 33.91 6.45
CA GLU A 13 15.92 33.19 7.37
C GLU A 13 16.09 31.72 6.98
N ARG A 14 14.99 31.03 6.62
CA ARG A 14 15.05 29.61 6.23
C ARG A 14 15.80 29.39 4.91
N ASN A 15 15.88 30.40 4.04
CA ASN A 15 16.41 30.32 2.69
C ASN A 15 17.69 31.16 2.49
N ALA A 16 18.60 31.12 3.46
CA ALA A 16 19.95 31.72 3.46
C ALA A 16 20.06 33.18 3.93
N GLY A 17 18.99 33.78 4.46
CA GLY A 17 19.03 35.12 5.04
C GLY A 17 18.98 36.24 4.00
N CYS A 18 18.87 37.48 4.47
CA CYS A 18 18.59 38.65 3.62
C CYS A 18 19.67 38.96 2.58
N GLU A 19 20.94 38.69 2.88
CA GLU A 19 22.08 39.00 2.00
C GLU A 19 22.23 38.02 0.84
N ILE A 20 21.77 36.78 1.01
CA ILE A 20 22.02 35.66 0.09
C ILE A 20 20.72 35.11 -0.52
N TYR A 21 19.55 35.59 -0.08
CA TYR A 21 18.25 35.09 -0.51
C TYR A 21 18.10 35.13 -2.04
N ARG A 22 17.69 33.99 -2.60
CA ARG A 22 17.31 33.85 -4.02
C ARG A 22 15.95 33.18 -4.12
N ALA A 23 15.00 33.86 -4.75
CA ALA A 23 13.63 33.37 -4.90
C ALA A 23 13.56 32.03 -5.64
N THR A 24 14.41 31.84 -6.67
CA THR A 24 14.48 30.57 -7.43
C THR A 24 14.90 29.39 -6.54
N HIS A 25 15.93 29.56 -5.71
CA HIS A 25 16.37 28.52 -4.77
C HIS A 25 15.31 28.24 -3.69
N ALA A 26 14.64 29.30 -3.20
CA ALA A 26 13.56 29.15 -2.22
C ALA A 26 12.39 28.34 -2.80
N ASP A 27 12.00 28.59 -4.05
CA ASP A 27 10.95 27.87 -4.76
C ASP A 27 11.34 26.41 -5.05
N GLU A 28 12.54 26.16 -5.59
CA GLU A 28 13.06 24.80 -5.81
C GLU A 28 13.10 23.98 -4.52
N ARG A 29 13.49 24.62 -3.41
CA ARG A 29 13.52 24.00 -2.08
C ARG A 29 12.11 23.73 -1.57
N ALA A 30 11.15 24.63 -1.81
CA ALA A 30 9.74 24.43 -1.46
C ALA A 30 9.14 23.24 -2.23
N TRP A 31 9.35 23.17 -3.55
CA TRP A 31 8.96 22.02 -4.39
C TRP A 31 9.57 20.71 -3.91
N SER A 32 10.85 20.73 -3.55
CA SER A 32 11.55 19.55 -3.04
C SER A 32 10.98 19.08 -1.69
N GLN A 33 10.65 20.02 -0.79
CA GLN A 33 10.05 19.70 0.52
C GLN A 33 8.58 19.28 0.41
N ALA A 34 7.84 19.82 -0.55
CA ALA A 34 6.43 19.46 -0.80
C ALA A 34 6.27 17.96 -1.08
N LYS A 35 7.31 17.29 -1.62
CA LYS A 35 7.33 15.84 -1.83
C LYS A 35 7.22 15.03 -0.53
N ARG A 36 7.54 15.63 0.64
CA ARG A 36 7.49 15.04 1.99
C ARG A 36 7.88 13.53 2.04
N PRO A 37 9.05 13.14 1.51
CA PRO A 37 9.41 11.73 1.46
C PRO A 37 9.65 11.19 2.87
N LYS A 38 8.82 10.23 3.30
CA LYS A 38 9.03 9.50 4.57
C LYS A 38 9.84 8.23 4.28
N ALA A 39 11.12 8.25 4.62
CA ALA A 39 11.98 7.06 4.52
C ALA A 39 11.39 5.92 5.37
N CYS A 40 11.15 4.77 4.78
CA CYS A 40 10.65 3.61 5.51
C CYS A 40 11.76 3.00 6.39
N LEU A 41 11.36 2.22 7.39
CA LEU A 41 12.29 1.61 8.36
C LEU A 41 13.43 0.82 7.70
N LEU A 42 13.12 0.07 6.63
CA LEU A 42 14.11 -0.71 5.88
C LEU A 42 15.11 0.18 5.11
N ALA A 43 14.73 1.40 4.74
CA ALA A 43 15.66 2.34 4.11
C ALA A 43 16.62 2.97 5.14
N ARG A 44 16.12 3.22 6.36
CA ARG A 44 16.91 3.80 7.46
C ARG A 44 17.83 2.77 8.12
N CYS A 45 17.39 1.52 8.26
CA CYS A 45 18.15 0.46 8.93
C CYS A 45 18.72 -0.56 7.94
N GLY A 46 19.98 -0.37 7.54
CA GLY A 46 20.66 -1.24 6.58
C GLY A 46 20.89 -2.68 7.08
N VAL A 47 21.01 -2.89 8.40
CA VAL A 47 21.15 -4.22 9.01
C VAL A 47 19.85 -5.01 8.87
N LEU A 48 18.72 -4.40 9.27
CA LEU A 48 17.39 -5.00 9.14
C LEU A 48 17.07 -5.34 7.69
N ARG A 49 17.38 -4.44 6.75
CA ARG A 49 17.22 -4.67 5.31
C ARG A 49 17.96 -5.91 4.83
N ARG A 50 19.23 -6.08 5.22
CA ARG A 50 20.04 -7.26 4.83
C ARG A 50 19.48 -8.55 5.41
N LEU A 51 19.02 -8.54 6.66
CA LEU A 51 18.39 -9.70 7.29
C LEU A 51 17.09 -10.10 6.59
N VAL A 52 16.21 -9.13 6.32
CA VAL A 52 14.96 -9.38 5.58
C VAL A 52 15.27 -9.94 4.20
N ALA A 53 16.21 -9.36 3.46
CA ALA A 53 16.62 -9.85 2.14
C ALA A 53 17.19 -11.29 2.20
N SER A 54 18.05 -11.59 3.17
CA SER A 54 18.61 -12.92 3.40
C SER A 54 17.52 -13.96 3.69
N LYS A 55 16.55 -13.63 4.54
CA LYS A 55 15.44 -14.55 4.87
C LYS A 55 14.49 -14.76 3.69
N LEU A 56 14.19 -13.70 2.94
CA LEU A 56 13.40 -13.81 1.71
C LEU A 56 14.09 -14.69 0.66
N ALA A 57 15.41 -14.58 0.51
CA ALA A 57 16.19 -15.46 -0.38
C ALA A 57 16.09 -16.95 0.02
N ARG A 58 15.86 -17.22 1.30
CA ARG A 58 15.60 -18.57 1.85
C ARG A 58 14.12 -18.99 1.78
N ARG A 59 13.29 -18.26 1.01
CA ARG A 59 11.84 -18.50 0.82
C ARG A 59 11.00 -18.40 2.09
N TRP A 60 11.44 -17.61 3.06
CA TRP A 60 10.62 -17.30 4.24
C TRP A 60 9.48 -16.36 3.84
N ALA A 61 8.27 -16.61 4.35
CA ALA A 61 7.14 -15.71 4.16
C ALA A 61 7.33 -14.41 4.98
N PRO A 62 6.89 -13.24 4.51
CA PRO A 62 7.00 -11.98 5.24
C PRO A 62 6.46 -12.03 6.67
N GLN A 63 5.37 -12.76 6.92
CA GLN A 63 4.80 -13.00 8.25
C GLN A 63 5.77 -13.79 9.15
N GLN A 64 6.43 -14.81 8.60
CA GLN A 64 7.44 -15.60 9.33
C GLN A 64 8.65 -14.73 9.69
N ILE A 65 9.08 -13.85 8.78
CA ILE A 65 10.20 -12.93 9.02
C ILE A 65 9.85 -11.95 10.14
N SER A 66 8.67 -11.33 10.06
CA SER A 66 8.18 -10.40 11.09
C SER A 66 8.13 -11.06 12.47
N GLY A 67 7.50 -12.24 12.58
CA GLY A 67 7.42 -12.98 13.84
C GLY A 67 8.77 -13.53 14.34
N TRP A 68 9.70 -13.83 13.44
CA TRP A 68 11.06 -14.23 13.80
C TRP A 68 11.88 -13.07 14.35
N LEU A 69 11.74 -11.87 13.79
CA LEU A 69 12.46 -10.68 14.26
C LEU A 69 12.08 -10.32 15.70
N VAL A 70 10.78 -10.35 16.02
CA VAL A 70 10.28 -10.10 17.39
C VAL A 70 10.88 -11.10 18.38
N ARG A 71 10.91 -12.39 18.02
CA ARG A 71 11.46 -13.45 18.89
C ARG A 71 12.97 -13.40 19.02
N ARG A 72 13.69 -13.02 17.95
CA ARG A 72 15.16 -13.01 17.93
C ARG A 72 15.75 -11.79 18.65
N TYR A 73 15.04 -10.66 18.59
CA TYR A 73 15.49 -9.37 19.10
C TYR A 73 14.44 -8.71 20.02
N PRO A 74 14.10 -9.33 21.17
CA PRO A 74 13.07 -8.81 22.06
C PRO A 74 13.43 -7.46 22.69
N ASN A 75 14.72 -7.18 22.90
CA ASN A 75 15.21 -5.98 23.60
C ASN A 75 15.66 -4.86 22.63
N ASN A 76 15.34 -4.96 21.34
CA ASN A 76 15.76 -3.97 20.35
C ASN A 76 14.58 -3.44 19.54
N ASP A 77 14.07 -2.28 19.95
CA ASP A 77 12.91 -1.61 19.37
C ASP A 77 13.11 -1.17 17.91
N SER A 78 14.36 -1.11 17.43
CA SER A 78 14.65 -0.77 16.03
C SER A 78 14.55 -1.95 15.07
N MET A 79 14.37 -3.17 15.60
CA MET A 79 14.36 -4.42 14.87
C MET A 79 12.99 -4.98 14.45
N PRO A 80 11.89 -4.82 15.21
CA PRO A 80 10.58 -5.31 14.77
C PRO A 80 10.11 -4.54 13.53
N VAL A 81 9.61 -5.29 12.55
CA VAL A 81 8.99 -4.73 11.34
C VAL A 81 7.74 -5.52 11.00
N SER A 82 6.66 -4.83 10.67
CA SER A 82 5.43 -5.47 10.21
C SER A 82 5.63 -6.13 8.84
N HIS A 83 5.00 -7.29 8.65
CA HIS A 83 5.00 -7.99 7.36
C HIS A 83 4.42 -7.14 6.22
N GLU A 84 3.47 -6.23 6.51
CA GLU A 84 2.97 -5.25 5.54
C GLU A 84 4.05 -4.29 5.05
N THR A 85 5.00 -3.91 5.92
CA THR A 85 6.13 -3.07 5.52
C THR A 85 7.08 -3.82 4.59
N ILE A 86 7.26 -5.12 4.82
CA ILE A 86 8.04 -6.00 3.93
C ILE A 86 7.33 -6.11 2.58
N TYR A 87 6.02 -6.39 2.56
CA TYR A 87 5.23 -6.44 1.32
C TYR A 87 5.27 -5.13 0.54
N ARG A 88 5.00 -4.00 1.20
CA ARG A 88 5.03 -2.69 0.55
C ARG A 88 6.41 -2.37 -0.03
N SER A 89 7.48 -2.84 0.60
CA SER A 89 8.85 -2.65 0.10
C SER A 89 9.21 -3.59 -1.05
N LEU A 90 8.54 -4.72 -1.20
CA LEU A 90 8.69 -5.62 -2.34
C LEU A 90 7.89 -5.16 -3.56
N PHE A 91 6.67 -4.66 -3.36
CA PHE A 91 5.78 -4.26 -4.46
C PHE A 91 6.01 -2.81 -4.93
N VAL A 92 6.37 -1.89 -4.02
CA VAL A 92 6.62 -0.48 -4.37
C VAL A 92 8.10 -0.29 -4.72
N GLN A 93 8.43 -0.49 -6.00
CA GLN A 93 9.81 -0.42 -6.51
C GLN A 93 10.45 0.97 -6.34
N SER A 94 9.67 2.04 -6.37
CA SER A 94 10.16 3.42 -6.14
C SER A 94 10.81 3.62 -4.77
N ARG A 95 10.62 2.69 -3.82
CA ARG A 95 11.32 2.72 -2.53
C ARG A 95 12.77 2.25 -2.63
N GLY A 96 13.13 1.45 -3.64
CA GLY A 96 14.53 1.03 -3.89
C GLY A 96 15.19 0.20 -2.79
N VAL A 97 14.42 -0.37 -1.85
CA VAL A 97 14.97 -0.97 -0.64
C VAL A 97 15.27 -2.47 -0.78
N LEU A 98 14.46 -3.19 -1.56
CA LEU A 98 14.60 -4.62 -1.79
C LEU A 98 14.70 -4.89 -3.29
N LYS A 99 15.52 -5.87 -3.68
CA LYS A 99 15.66 -6.27 -5.09
C LYS A 99 14.37 -6.92 -5.58
N LYS A 100 13.91 -6.55 -6.79
CA LYS A 100 12.71 -7.11 -7.44
C LYS A 100 12.75 -8.65 -7.56
N GLN A 101 13.93 -9.22 -7.74
CA GLN A 101 14.14 -10.67 -7.83
C GLN A 101 13.66 -11.44 -6.59
N LEU A 102 13.59 -10.80 -5.42
CA LEU A 102 13.10 -11.42 -4.18
C LEU A 102 11.60 -11.73 -4.23
N LEU A 103 10.83 -11.08 -5.11
CA LEU A 103 9.43 -11.43 -5.34
C LEU A 103 9.25 -12.87 -5.82
N ALA A 104 10.18 -13.38 -6.64
CA ALA A 104 10.13 -14.75 -7.16
C ALA A 104 10.31 -15.82 -6.07
N GLN A 105 10.89 -15.46 -4.91
CA GLN A 105 11.09 -16.36 -3.79
C GLN A 105 9.87 -16.44 -2.86
N LEU A 106 8.87 -15.56 -3.05
CA LEU A 106 7.64 -15.61 -2.28
C LEU A 106 6.81 -16.84 -2.69
N ARG A 107 6.32 -17.57 -1.69
CA ARG A 107 5.31 -18.61 -1.90
C ARG A 107 3.99 -17.95 -2.29
N THR A 108 3.77 -17.71 -3.58
CA THR A 108 2.44 -17.38 -4.09
C THR A 108 1.59 -18.63 -4.04
N ARG A 109 0.74 -18.76 -3.00
CA ARG A 109 -0.31 -19.80 -2.92
C ARG A 109 -1.38 -19.69 -4.01
N ARG A 110 -1.22 -18.78 -4.99
CA ARG A 110 -2.05 -18.78 -6.20
C ARG A 110 -1.62 -19.93 -7.09
N LEU A 111 -2.15 -21.11 -6.79
CA LEU A 111 -2.55 -22.04 -7.84
C LEU A 111 -3.51 -21.24 -8.72
N VAL A 112 -3.06 -20.77 -9.87
CA VAL A 112 -3.85 -20.26 -11.01
C VAL A 112 -5.24 -19.68 -10.64
N ARG A 113 -5.42 -18.35 -10.76
CA ARG A 113 -6.79 -17.85 -10.97
C ARG A 113 -7.20 -18.32 -12.36
N TYR A 114 -8.01 -19.37 -12.44
CA TYR A 114 -8.71 -19.67 -13.69
C TYR A 114 -9.56 -18.44 -14.02
N PRO A 115 -9.47 -17.89 -15.25
CA PRO A 115 -10.45 -16.92 -15.70
C PRO A 115 -11.80 -17.65 -15.76
N THR A 116 -12.63 -17.45 -14.74
CA THR A 116 -14.05 -17.74 -14.84
C THR A 116 -14.58 -16.78 -15.91
N ALA A 117 -14.85 -17.30 -17.11
CA ALA A 117 -15.55 -16.62 -18.21
C ALA A 117 -14.74 -15.84 -19.27
N GLN A 118 -13.62 -16.35 -19.79
CA GLN A 118 -13.22 -16.03 -21.17
C GLN A 118 -12.53 -17.25 -21.81
N GLY A 119 -13.34 -18.18 -22.31
CA GLY A 119 -12.81 -19.38 -22.97
C GLY A 119 -13.81 -20.52 -23.03
N ARG A 120 -14.97 -20.27 -23.64
CA ARG A 120 -15.81 -21.22 -24.39
C ARG A 120 -17.18 -20.58 -24.59
N HIS A 121 -17.44 -20.07 -25.79
CA HIS A 121 -18.75 -20.25 -26.37
C HIS A 121 -19.05 -21.75 -26.30
N GLY A 122 -19.98 -22.15 -25.44
CA GLY A 122 -20.18 -23.57 -25.17
C GLY A 122 -21.16 -23.80 -24.02
N LYS A 123 -22.44 -23.57 -24.34
CA LYS A 123 -23.62 -24.01 -23.58
C LYS A 123 -23.82 -23.28 -22.24
N SER A 124 -24.84 -22.42 -22.26
CA SER A 124 -25.75 -22.20 -21.14
C SER A 124 -25.78 -23.44 -20.23
N ARG A 125 -25.28 -23.30 -19.00
CA ARG A 125 -25.69 -24.19 -17.91
C ARG A 125 -27.14 -23.85 -17.60
N LYS A 126 -28.05 -24.31 -18.45
CA LYS A 126 -29.40 -24.67 -18.01
C LYS A 126 -29.20 -25.77 -16.98
N GLY A 127 -29.53 -25.47 -15.73
CA GLY A 127 -29.61 -26.46 -14.67
C GLY A 127 -28.37 -26.50 -13.77
N ALA A 128 -28.65 -26.42 -12.48
CA ALA A 128 -27.76 -26.78 -11.38
C ALA A 128 -26.56 -25.85 -11.14
N ARG A 129 -26.84 -24.75 -10.43
CA ARG A 129 -26.32 -24.48 -9.08
C ARG A 129 -26.95 -23.18 -8.56
N ASN A 130 -27.71 -23.30 -7.48
CA ASN A 130 -28.27 -22.22 -6.65
C ASN A 130 -29.65 -21.67 -7.10
N LEU A 131 -30.64 -22.56 -7.22
CA LEU A 131 -32.02 -22.14 -7.00
C LEU A 131 -32.19 -22.04 -5.48
N MET A 132 -32.10 -20.83 -4.93
CA MET A 132 -32.80 -20.53 -3.68
C MET A 132 -34.26 -20.98 -3.90
N ILE A 133 -34.74 -21.88 -3.06
CA ILE A 133 -36.15 -22.30 -3.06
C ILE A 133 -36.94 -20.99 -2.83
N ASP A 134 -37.76 -20.60 -3.80
CA ASP A 134 -38.52 -19.34 -3.87
C ASP A 134 -37.75 -18.03 -4.12
N ALA A 135 -36.62 -18.05 -4.84
CA ALA A 135 -36.03 -16.80 -5.34
C ALA A 135 -36.96 -16.12 -6.38
N LEU A 136 -37.60 -15.03 -5.95
CA LEU A 136 -38.36 -14.15 -6.86
C LEU A 136 -37.39 -13.41 -7.80
N PRO A 137 -37.65 -13.39 -9.12
CA PRO A 137 -36.88 -12.58 -10.05
C PRO A 137 -37.06 -11.09 -9.73
N ILE A 138 -36.07 -10.26 -10.05
CA ILE A 138 -36.08 -8.80 -9.81
C ILE A 138 -37.32 -8.13 -10.44
N SER A 139 -37.86 -8.68 -11.53
CA SER A 139 -39.08 -8.19 -12.18
C SER A 139 -40.36 -8.40 -11.37
N GLN A 140 -40.36 -9.29 -10.38
CA GLN A 140 -41.49 -9.57 -9.51
C GLN A 140 -41.36 -8.89 -8.13
N ARG A 141 -40.37 -7.99 -7.94
CA ARG A 141 -40.26 -7.23 -6.70
C ARG A 141 -41.46 -6.28 -6.53
N PRO A 142 -41.98 -6.09 -5.30
CA PRO A 142 -43.03 -5.12 -5.02
C PRO A 142 -42.60 -3.70 -5.41
N ALA A 143 -43.54 -2.88 -5.90
CA ALA A 143 -43.28 -1.50 -6.30
C ALA A 143 -42.75 -0.62 -5.15
N GLU A 144 -43.15 -0.92 -3.92
CA GLU A 144 -42.72 -0.23 -2.68
C GLU A 144 -41.18 -0.28 -2.45
N VAL A 145 -40.49 -1.21 -3.11
CA VAL A 145 -39.02 -1.33 -3.04
C VAL A 145 -38.32 -0.24 -3.85
N ASP A 146 -38.98 0.32 -4.89
CA ASP A 146 -38.39 1.38 -5.72
C ASP A 146 -38.33 2.72 -5.00
N ASP A 147 -39.29 3.00 -4.13
CA ASP A 147 -39.34 4.26 -3.38
C ASP A 147 -38.31 4.32 -2.25
N ARG A 148 -37.70 3.19 -1.87
CA ARG A 148 -36.66 3.06 -0.81
C ARG A 148 -37.00 3.76 0.51
N ALA A 149 -38.28 4.01 0.75
CA ALA A 149 -38.76 4.78 1.89
C ALA A 149 -38.73 3.97 3.20
N VAL A 150 -38.64 2.64 3.11
CA VAL A 150 -38.58 1.73 4.26
C VAL A 150 -37.13 1.28 4.51
N PRO A 151 -36.62 1.38 5.74
CA PRO A 151 -35.34 0.80 6.12
C PRO A 151 -35.30 -0.70 5.81
N GLY A 152 -34.40 -1.11 4.91
CA GLY A 152 -34.34 -2.48 4.38
C GLY A 152 -34.52 -2.56 2.86
N HIS A 153 -35.13 -1.54 2.24
CA HIS A 153 -35.17 -1.35 0.78
C HIS A 153 -33.94 -0.53 0.34
N TRP A 154 -32.73 -1.12 0.33
CA TRP A 154 -31.49 -0.45 -0.11
C TRP A 154 -30.93 -1.09 -1.39
#